data_AF-A0A1C5LDE6-F1
#
_entry.id   AF-A0A1C5LDE6-F1
#
_cell.length_a   1.000
_cell.length_b   1.000
_cell.length_c   1.000
_cell.angle_alpha   90.00
_cell.angle_beta   90.00
_cell.angle_gamma   90.00
#
_symmetry.space_group_name_H-M   'P 1'
#
loop_
_entity.id
_entity.type
_entity.pdbx_description
1 polymer ?
#
loop_
_entity_poly.entity_id
_entity_poly.type
_entity_poly.pdbx_seq_one_letter_code
_entity_poly.pdbx_strand_id
1 'polypeptide(L)' 'MINSELIDKEFPVFFKNKDECCGCTACYAICSKKAIRMVADSEGFLYPELIPEKCIKCYLCLKVCAFKHK' A
#
# COMPACT_ATOMS: atom_id res chain seq x y z
N MET A 1 31.51 -9.97 9.35
CA MET A 1 30.17 -10.43 9.76
C MET A 1 29.19 -9.34 9.39
N ILE A 2 28.63 -9.38 8.19
CA ILE A 2 27.65 -8.38 7.74
C ILE A 2 26.30 -8.98 8.11
N ASN A 3 25.58 -8.36 9.06
CA ASN A 3 24.28 -8.83 9.54
C ASN A 3 23.31 -8.93 8.36
N SER A 4 22.81 -10.14 8.08
CA SER A 4 21.85 -10.45 7.02
C SER A 4 20.43 -9.93 7.32
N GLU A 5 20.26 -9.00 8.26
CA GLU A 5 18.96 -8.45 8.66
C GLU A 5 18.60 -7.15 7.91
N LEU A 6 19.49 -6.66 7.04
CA LEU A 6 19.22 -5.54 6.13
C LEU A 6 18.73 -6.01 4.75
N ILE A 7 18.14 -7.21 4.65
CA ILE A 7 17.50 -7.66 3.40
C ILE A 7 16.38 -6.66 3.09
N ASP A 8 16.59 -5.92 2.01
CA ASP A 8 15.75 -4.85 1.50
C ASP A 8 14.27 -5.17 1.61
N LYS A 9 13.61 -4.60 2.64
CA LYS A 9 12.16 -4.69 2.74
C LYS A 9 11.56 -4.15 1.43
N GLU A 10 10.77 -4.94 0.72
CA GLU A 10 10.11 -4.47 -0.50
C GLU A 10 8.96 -3.50 -0.16
N PHE A 11 8.55 -2.68 -1.12
CA PHE A 11 7.39 -1.82 -0.91
C PHE A 11 6.08 -2.63 -0.86
N PRO A 12 5.04 -2.13 -0.16
CA PRO A 12 3.76 -2.81 -0.12
C PRO A 12 3.09 -2.81 -1.50
N VAL A 13 2.66 -3.99 -1.95
CA VAL A 13 1.83 -4.17 -3.15
C VAL A 13 0.37 -4.17 -2.74
N PHE A 14 -0.41 -3.17 -3.18
CA PHE A 14 -1.82 -3.05 -2.78
C PHE A 14 -2.71 -4.09 -3.46
N PHE A 15 -2.52 -4.34 -4.75
CA PHE A 15 -3.28 -5.32 -5.54
C PHE A 15 -2.46 -5.69 -6.79
N LYS A 16 -2.71 -6.88 -7.34
CA LYS A 16 -2.19 -7.27 -8.67
C LYS A 16 -3.23 -7.05 -9.76
N ASN A 17 -4.49 -7.32 -9.43
CA ASN A 17 -5.65 -7.15 -10.29
C ASN A 17 -6.63 -6.16 -9.64
N LYS A 18 -7.37 -5.40 -10.47
CA LYS A 18 -8.27 -4.35 -9.97
C LYS A 18 -9.39 -4.86 -9.05
N ASP A 19 -9.80 -6.12 -9.20
CA ASP A 19 -10.81 -6.79 -8.38
C ASP A 19 -10.33 -7.12 -6.95
N GLU A 20 -9.03 -7.05 -6.68
CA GLU A 20 -8.46 -7.20 -5.33
C GLU A 20 -8.51 -5.90 -4.51
N CYS A 21 -9.02 -4.80 -5.08
CA CYS A 21 -9.13 -3.51 -4.40
C CYS A 21 -10.48 -2.85 -4.69
N CYS A 22 -11.27 -2.62 -3.64
CA CYS A 22 -12.57 -1.94 -3.75
C CYS A 22 -12.49 -0.40 -3.62
N GLY A 23 -11.29 0.19 -3.54
CA GLY A 23 -11.14 1.65 -3.44
C GLY A 23 -11.60 2.26 -2.10
N CYS A 24 -11.77 1.49 -1.02
CA CYS A 24 -12.33 1.96 0.26
C CYS A 24 -11.49 3.01 1.02
N THR A 25 -10.29 3.33 0.55
CA THR A 25 -9.36 4.32 1.14
C THR A 25 -8.79 3.99 2.53
N ALA A 26 -9.06 2.81 3.10
CA ALA A 26 -8.54 2.44 4.42
C ALA A 26 -6.99 2.48 4.50
N CYS A 27 -6.31 2.01 3.46
CA CYS A 27 -4.85 2.06 3.37
C CYS A 27 -4.32 3.49 3.35
N TYR A 28 -5.00 4.39 2.65
CA TYR A 28 -4.70 5.82 2.62
C TYR A 28 -4.87 6.45 4.02
N ALA A 29 -6.00 6.20 4.68
CA ALA A 29 -6.33 6.78 5.97
C ALA A 29 -5.38 6.33 7.10
N ILE A 30 -4.98 5.06 7.13
CA ILE A 30 -4.05 4.55 8.17
C ILE A 30 -2.60 5.02 7.98
N CYS A 31 -2.25 5.53 6.80
CA CYS A 31 -0.87 5.88 6.48
C CYS A 31 -0.45 7.21 7.13
N SER A 32 0.15 7.15 8.32
CA SER A 32 0.63 8.33 9.05
C SER A 32 1.70 9.16 8.31
N LYS A 33 2.41 8.56 7.34
CA LYS A 33 3.40 9.25 6.51
C LYS A 33 2.83 9.86 5.24
N LYS A 34 1.52 9.70 4.98
CA LYS A 34 0.86 10.14 3.74
C LYS A 34 1.62 9.65 2.50
N ALA A 35 2.05 8.40 2.54
CA ALA A 35 2.83 7.74 1.49
C ALA A 35 1.95 7.06 0.45
N ILE A 36 0.64 7.32 0.47
CA ILE A 36 -0.34 6.74 -0.44
C ILE A 36 -1.18 7.89 -0.98
N ARG A 37 -1.43 7.90 -2.29
CA ARG A 37 -2.43 8.76 -2.94
C ARG A 37 -3.51 7.89 -3.55
N MET A 38 -4.71 8.42 -3.70
CA MET A 38 -5.79 7.78 -4.43
C MET A 38 -5.83 8.37 -5.84
N VAL A 39 -5.71 7.52 -6.86
CA VAL A 39 -5.68 7.94 -8.27
C VAL A 39 -6.85 7.29 -8.98
N ALA A 40 -7.59 8.11 -9.74
CA ALA A 40 -8.67 7.62 -10.59
C ALA A 40 -8.10 6.95 -11.84
N ASP A 41 -8.69 5.82 -12.23
CA ASP A 41 -8.49 5.28 -13.58
C ASP A 41 -9.38 5.99 -14.62
N SER A 42 -9.38 5.48 -15.86
CA SER A 42 -10.18 6.04 -16.96
C SER A 42 -11.69 5.99 -16.75
N GLU A 43 -12.17 5.13 -15.85
CA GLU A 43 -13.59 4.97 -15.53
C GLU A 43 -13.98 5.79 -14.28
N GLY A 44 -13.00 6.40 -13.62
CA GLY A 44 -13.19 7.20 -12.40
C GLY A 44 -13.08 6.42 -11.10
N PHE A 45 -12.73 5.12 -11.15
CA PHE A 45 -12.53 4.32 -9.93
C PHE A 45 -11.20 4.67 -9.27
N LEU A 46 -11.22 4.86 -7.95
CA LEU A 46 -10.05 5.27 -7.17
C LEU A 46 -9.24 4.07 -6.67
N TYR A 47 -7.94 4.07 -6.96
CA TYR A 47 -6.99 3.05 -6.51
C TYR A 47 -5.80 3.66 -5.76
N PRO A 48 -5.24 2.96 -4.76
CA PRO A 48 -4.08 3.43 -4.03
C PRO A 48 -2.81 3.32 -4.87
N GLU A 49 -2.02 4.39 -4.91
CA GLU A 49 -0.68 4.43 -5.48
C GLU A 49 0.33 4.86 -4.41
N LEU A 50 1.48 4.20 -4.36
CA LEU A 50 2.51 4.46 -3.37
C LEU A 50 3.35 5.69 -3.77
N ILE A 51 3.75 6.46 -2.77
CA ILE A 51 4.79 7.50 -2.86
C ILE A 51 6.03 6.94 -2.13
N PRO A 52 6.97 6.30 -2.84
CA PRO A 52 8.07 5.55 -2.25
C PRO A 52 8.92 6.36 -1.27
N GLU A 53 9.13 7.65 -1.56
CA GLU A 53 9.98 8.58 -0.80
C GLU A 53 9.43 8.84 0.61
N LYS A 54 8.12 8.63 0.82
CA LYS A 54 7.45 8.83 2.12
C LYS A 54 7.23 7.51 2.86
N CYS A 55 7.37 6.37 2.19
CA CYS A 55 7.02 5.08 2.75
C CYS A 55 8.15 4.53 3.62
N ILE A 56 7.89 4.43 4.93
CA ILE A 56 8.81 3.82 5.89
C ILE A 56 8.66 2.30 6.01
N LYS A 57 7.92 1.65 5.08
CA LYS A 57 7.73 0.20 5.02
C LYS A 57 7.23 -0.40 6.35
N CYS A 58 6.24 0.25 6.99
CA CYS A 58 5.60 -0.23 8.23
C CYS A 58 4.47 -1.25 7.98
N TYR A 59 4.00 -1.39 6.73
CA TYR A 59 2.97 -2.32 6.27
C TYR A 59 1.59 -2.22 6.96
N LEU A 60 1.32 -1.13 7.70
CA LEU A 60 -0.03 -0.90 8.27
C LEU A 60 -1.12 -0.81 7.20
N CYS A 61 -0.78 -0.34 5.99
CA CYS A 61 -1.68 -0.30 4.84
C CYS A 61 -2.16 -1.70 4.41
N LEU A 62 -1.32 -2.73 4.52
CA LEU A 62 -1.71 -4.11 4.26
C LEU A 62 -2.51 -4.68 5.43
N LYS A 63 -2.09 -4.36 6.67
CA LYS A 63 -2.79 -4.80 7.89
C LYS A 63 -4.20 -4.24 8.05
N VAL A 64 -4.52 -3.07 7.49
CA VAL A 64 -5.89 -2.54 7.55
C VAL A 64 -6.76 -3.07 6.40
N CYS A 65 -6.17 -3.69 5.38
CA CYS A 65 -6.88 -4.08 4.17
C CYS A 65 -7.65 -5.39 4.37
N ALA A 66 -8.97 -5.34 4.29
CA ALA A 66 -9.85 -6.52 4.39
C ALA A 66 -9.55 -7.59 3.32
N PHE A 67 -8.95 -7.21 2.19
CA PHE A 67 -8.59 -8.12 1.09
C PHE A 67 -7.23 -8.82 1.28
N LYS A 68 -6.44 -8.43 2.29
CA LYS A 68 -5.11 -9.00 2.56
C LYS A 68 -5.07 -9.99 3.73
N HIS A 69 -6.15 -10.12 4.48
CA HIS A 69 -6.31 -11.14 5.52
C HIS A 69 -7.25 -12.21 5.00
N LYS A 70 -6.68 -13.30 4.51
CA LYS A 70 -7.40 -14.56 4.26
C LYS A 70 -6.70 -15.66 5.04
#